data_AF-A0A427ASQ2-F1
#
_entry.id   AF-A0A427ASQ2-F1
#
_cell.length_a   1.000
_cell.length_b   1.000
_cell.length_c   1.000
_cell.angle_alpha   90.00
_cell.angle_beta   90.00
_cell.angle_gamma   90.00
#
_symmetry.space_group_name_H-M   'P 1'
#
loop_
_entity.id
_entity.type
_entity.pdbx_description
1 polymer ?
#
loop_
_entity_poly.entity_id
_entity_poly.type
_entity_poly.pdbx_seq_one_letter_code
_entity_poly.pdbx_strand_id
1 'polypeptide(L)' 'MPCVSTIGDGPNGRRIEGLLYKYGKGEEVKIVCVCHGSFFSPVEFVKHAGVDDVAHPLRRIVVNTLPSNFL' A
#
# COMPACT_ATOMS: atom_id res chain seq x y z
N MET A 1 -1.58 10.98 -8.05
CA MET A 1 -1.82 10.09 -6.90
C MET A 1 -0.49 9.45 -6.53
N PRO A 2 -0.01 9.57 -5.28
CA PRO A 2 1.31 9.07 -4.91
C PRO A 2 1.37 7.54 -4.93
N CYS A 3 2.51 7.00 -5.34
CA CYS A 3 2.78 5.57 -5.26
C CYS A 3 3.13 5.17 -3.84
N VAL A 4 2.74 3.96 -3.46
CA VAL A 4 3.08 3.35 -2.16
C VAL A 4 3.61 1.94 -2.35
N SER A 5 4.40 1.49 -1.40
CA SER A 5 4.83 0.09 -1.32
C SER A 5 4.84 -0.41 0.12
N THR A 6 4.77 -1.74 0.26
CA THR A 6 4.99 -2.43 1.53
C THR A 6 5.66 -3.78 1.27
N ILE A 7 6.32 -4.34 2.29
CA ILE A 7 7.15 -5.54 2.21
C ILE A 7 6.67 -6.53 3.27
N GLY A 8 6.39 -7.78 2.87
CA GLY A 8 6.00 -8.87 3.77
C GLY A 8 7.13 -9.37 4.68
N ASP A 9 6.77 -10.10 5.74
CA ASP A 9 7.73 -10.56 6.77
C ASP A 9 8.43 -11.90 6.41
N GLY A 10 8.04 -12.56 5.31
CA GLY A 10 8.58 -13.87 4.90
C GLY A 10 10.02 -13.82 4.34
N PRO A 11 10.73 -14.97 4.26
CA PRO A 11 12.03 -15.04 3.59
C PRO A 11 11.84 -14.61 2.12
N ASN A 12 12.59 -13.59 1.70
CA ASN A 12 12.48 -12.84 0.43
C ASN A 12 11.51 -11.64 0.41
N GLY A 13 10.83 -11.33 1.52
CA GLY A 13 10.07 -10.09 1.72
C GLY A 13 9.25 -9.65 0.52
N ARG A 14 8.06 -10.24 0.31
CA ARG A 14 7.21 -9.93 -0.84
C ARG A 14 6.89 -8.44 -0.86
N ARG A 15 7.47 -7.70 -1.82
CA ARG A 15 7.14 -6.30 -2.06
C ARG A 15 5.90 -6.23 -2.94
N ILE A 16 4.93 -5.43 -2.53
CA ILE A 16 3.78 -5.04 -3.35
C ILE A 16 3.75 -3.52 -3.51
N GLU A 17 3.13 -3.06 -4.60
CA GLU A 17 2.99 -1.64 -4.92
C GLU A 17 1.53 -1.26 -5.08
N GLY A 18 1.23 -0.01 -4.81
CA GLY A 18 -0.11 0.54 -4.94
C GLY A 18 -0.10 2.04 -5.18
N LEU A 19 -1.28 2.59 -5.41
CA LEU A 19 -1.50 4.04 -5.54
C LEU A 19 -2.42 4.50 -4.42
N LEU A 20 -2.03 5.56 -3.73
CA LEU A 20 -2.89 6.20 -2.75
C LEU A 20 -4.09 6.84 -3.47
N TYR A 21 -5.27 6.36 -3.11
CA TYR A 21 -6.55 6.85 -3.54
C TYR A 21 -7.20 7.58 -2.37
N LYS A 22 -7.16 8.92 -2.42
CA LYS A 22 -7.89 9.77 -1.48
C LYS A 22 -9.18 10.25 -2.13
N TYR A 23 -10.23 10.26 -1.33
CA TYR A 23 -11.45 11.00 -1.58
C TYR A 23 -11.50 12.07 -0.46
N GLY A 24 -11.70 13.34 -0.82
CA GLY A 24 -12.17 14.44 0.04
C GLY A 24 -11.51 14.75 1.41
N LYS A 25 -12.11 15.71 2.12
CA LYS A 25 -11.83 16.01 3.53
C LYS A 25 -12.70 15.08 4.39
N GLY A 26 -12.07 14.13 5.07
CA GLY A 26 -12.73 13.25 6.05
C GLY A 26 -13.02 11.83 5.58
N GLU A 27 -12.69 11.45 4.34
CA GLU A 27 -12.91 10.09 3.85
C GLU A 27 -11.71 9.19 4.13
N GLU A 28 -11.98 7.89 4.27
CA GLU A 28 -10.97 6.87 4.53
C GLU A 28 -10.01 6.73 3.34
N VAL A 29 -8.72 6.66 3.63
CA VAL A 29 -7.68 6.44 2.62
C VAL A 29 -7.80 5.02 2.08
N LYS A 30 -7.87 4.89 0.76
CA LYS A 30 -7.78 3.60 0.07
C LYS A 30 -6.48 3.51 -0.72
N ILE A 31 -6.02 2.29 -0.94
CA ILE A 31 -4.87 1.97 -1.76
C ILE A 31 -5.33 1.02 -2.84
N VAL A 32 -5.14 1.37 -4.11
CA VAL A 32 -5.34 0.41 -5.20
C VAL A 32 -4.03 -0.35 -5.42
N CYS A 33 -4.06 -1.68 -5.30
CA CYS A 33 -2.87 -2.50 -5.59
C CYS A 33 -2.65 -2.58 -7.09
N VAL A 34 -1.41 -2.39 -7.55
CA VAL A 34 -1.07 -2.54 -8.97
C VAL A 34 -1.06 -4.00 -9.42
N CYS A 35 -1.05 -4.94 -8.48
CA CYS A 35 -1.01 -6.38 -8.73
C CYS A 35 -2.27 -6.90 -9.45
N HIS A 36 -3.46 -6.42 -9.09
CA HIS A 36 -4.74 -6.84 -9.69
C HIS A 36 -5.84 -5.77 -9.61
N GLY A 37 -5.49 -4.51 -9.33
CA GLY A 37 -6.41 -3.37 -9.40
C GLY A 37 -7.46 -3.29 -8.29
N SER A 38 -7.34 -4.10 -7.24
CA SER A 38 -8.28 -4.08 -6.11
C SER A 38 -7.95 -2.99 -5.11
N PHE A 39 -9.00 -2.42 -4.50
CA PHE A 39 -8.87 -1.45 -3.42
C PHE A 39 -8.70 -2.14 -2.07
N PHE A 40 -7.81 -1.59 -1.26
CA PHE A 40 -7.50 -2.04 0.08
C PHE A 40 -7.51 -0.86 1.05
N SER A 41 -7.96 -1.09 2.27
CA SER A 41 -7.57 -0.26 3.41
C SER A 41 -6.06 -0.42 3.68
N PRO A 42 -5.43 0.49 4.45
CA PRO A 42 -4.02 0.34 4.84
C PRO A 42 -3.71 -0.99 5.52
N VAL A 43 -4.63 -1.51 6.35
CA VAL A 43 -4.47 -2.80 7.04
C VAL A 43 -4.48 -3.95 6.04
N GLU A 44 -5.45 -3.97 5.12
CA GLU A 44 -5.57 -5.06 4.15
C GLU A 44 -4.41 -5.05 3.15
N PHE A 45 -3.92 -3.88 2.76
CA PHE A 45 -2.75 -3.75 1.89
C PHE A 45 -1.50 -4.37 2.53
N VAL A 46 -1.26 -4.10 3.82
CA VAL A 46 -0.14 -4.68 4.58
C VAL A 46 -0.29 -6.22 4.71
N LYS A 47 -1.48 -6.70 5.04
CA LYS A 47 -1.76 -8.15 5.07
C LYS A 47 -1.57 -8.81 3.70
N HIS A 48 -1.93 -8.13 2.62
CA HIS A 48 -1.78 -8.64 1.26
C HIS A 48 -0.31 -8.93 0.90
N ALA A 49 0.63 -8.20 1.50
CA ALA A 49 2.06 -8.46 1.34
C ALA A 49 2.56 -9.67 2.15
N GLY A 50 1.75 -10.21 3.05
CA GLY A 50 2.14 -11.30 3.95
C GLY A 50 2.78 -10.80 5.25
N VAL A 51 2.29 -9.69 5.79
CA VAL A 51 2.61 -9.23 7.15
C VAL A 51 1.55 -9.77 8.11
N ASP A 52 1.97 -10.59 9.08
CA ASP A 52 1.06 -11.23 10.04
C ASP A 52 0.69 -10.29 11.19
N ASP A 53 1.65 -9.52 11.72
CA ASP A 53 1.42 -8.52 12.76
C ASP A 53 1.29 -7.11 12.16
N VAL A 54 0.07 -6.62 12.16
CA VAL A 54 -0.31 -5.32 11.57
C VAL A 54 -0.35 -4.22 12.63
N ALA A 55 0.45 -4.32 13.70
CA ALA A 55 0.65 -3.20 14.61
C ALA A 55 1.16 -1.97 13.83
N HIS A 56 0.36 -0.90 13.80
CA HIS A 56 0.67 0.36 13.11
C HIS A 56 0.84 0.21 11.57
N PRO A 57 -0.21 -0.16 10.82
CA PRO A 57 -0.14 -0.44 9.38
C PRO A 57 0.49 0.69 8.56
N LEU A 58 0.18 1.94 8.92
CA LEU A 58 0.69 3.12 8.22
C LEU A 58 2.21 3.25 8.28
N ARG A 59 2.87 2.72 9.32
CA ARG A 59 4.34 2.74 9.44
C ARG A 59 5.01 1.72 8.52
N ARG A 60 4.28 0.69 8.07
CA ARG A 60 4.77 -0.34 7.15
C ARG A 60 4.60 0.06 5.68
N ILE A 61 3.97 1.20 5.41
CA ILE A 61 3.69 1.70 4.07
C ILE A 61 4.65 2.84 3.77
N VAL A 62 5.45 2.69 2.72
CA VAL A 62 6.35 3.73 2.24
C VAL A 62 5.64 4.50 1.13
N VAL A 63 5.58 5.83 1.26
CA VAL A 63 5.06 6.72 0.22
C VAL A 63 6.23 7.16 -0.66
N ASN A 64 6.16 6.83 -1.94
CA ASN A 64 7.16 7.23 -2.93
C ASN A 64 6.71 8.56 -3.56
N THR A 65 7.45 9.63 -3.27
CA THR A 65 7.16 10.99 -3.76
C THR A 65 7.81 11.32 -5.10
N LEU A 66 8.64 10.41 -5.63
CA LEU A 66 9.16 10.53 -6.99
C LEU A 66 8.00 10.29 -7.98
N PRO A 67 7.92 11.06 -9.08
CA PRO A 67 6.94 10.79 -10.12
C PRO A 67 7.25 9.41 -10.67
N SER A 68 6.38 8.45 -10.38
CA SER A 68 6.48 7.13 -10.96
C SER A 68 6.12 7.28 -12.44
N ASN A 69 7.04 6.90 -13.33
CA ASN A 69 6.84 6.84 -14.79
C ASN A 69 5.83 5.75 -15.20
N PHE A 70 4.73 5.57 -14.45
CA PHE A 70 3.60 4.73 -14.86
C PHE A 70 2.75 5.50 -15.89
N LEU A 71 3.36 5.80 -17.05
CA LEU A 71 2.74 6.15 -18.33
C LEU A 71 3.61 5.61 -19.45
#